data_AF-A0AAW6GZT4-F1
#
_entry.id   AF-A0AAW6GZT4-F1
#
_cell.length_a   1.000
_cell.length_b   1.000
_cell.length_c   1.000
_cell.angle_alpha   90.00
_cell.angle_beta   90.00
_cell.angle_gamma   90.00
#
_symmetry.space_group_name_H-M   'P 1'
#
loop_
_entity.id
_entity.type
_entity.pdbx_description
1 polymer ?
#
loop_
_entity_poly.entity_id
_entity_poly.type
_entity_poly.pdbx_seq_one_letter_code
_entity_poly.pdbx_strand_id
1 'polypeptide(L)'
;LALSVIYYSPLQYMYWYDKPSDSQDEPELKFFDDVYTTWDDTQVLQGKIGEFVTIARRKGEEWFVGAITNNDAREQEISLDFLPQGKSYIAEIYTDGDKSVKTRTRVRCQRYLVNAQSVLRFSLRASGGAAIRLVLDTGDNRNVRNYRKQKL
;
A
#
# COMPACT_ATOMS: atom_id res chain seq x y z
N LEU A 1 -7.34 4.58 0.79
CA LEU A 1 -6.48 3.43 1.19
C LEU A 1 -5.27 3.91 1.98
N ALA A 2 -4.28 4.58 1.38
CA ALA A 2 -3.01 4.95 2.05
C ALA A 2 -3.17 5.68 3.40
N LEU A 3 -4.17 6.57 3.51
CA LEU A 3 -4.46 7.32 4.74
C LEU A 3 -4.77 6.42 5.94
N SER A 4 -5.30 5.21 5.72
CA SER A 4 -5.58 4.31 6.83
C SER A 4 -4.30 3.77 7.49
N VAL A 5 -3.18 3.76 6.76
CA VAL A 5 -1.87 3.42 7.32
C VAL A 5 -1.19 4.67 7.86
N ILE A 6 -1.35 5.82 7.21
CA ILE A 6 -0.64 7.04 7.59
C ILE A 6 -1.22 7.61 8.88
N TYR A 7 -2.54 7.84 8.93
CA TYR A 7 -3.21 8.35 10.12
C TYR A 7 -3.44 7.22 11.12
N TYR A 8 -2.60 7.22 12.15
CA TYR A 8 -2.81 6.31 13.28
C TYR A 8 -4.12 6.66 13.99
N SER A 9 -5.03 5.70 14.02
CA SER A 9 -6.21 5.74 14.87
C SER A 9 -6.57 4.31 15.29
N PRO A 10 -6.69 4.02 16.60
CA PRO A 10 -7.14 2.70 17.07
C PRO A 10 -8.60 2.40 16.71
N LEU A 11 -9.35 3.45 16.32
CA LEU A 11 -10.69 3.36 15.75
C LEU A 11 -10.69 3.97 14.35
N GLN A 12 -10.76 3.14 13.31
CA GLN A 12 -10.81 3.64 11.94
C GLN A 12 -12.21 3.72 11.38
N TYR A 13 -12.41 4.74 10.56
CA TYR A 13 -13.61 4.94 9.79
C TYR A 13 -13.34 4.58 8.33
N MET A 14 -14.19 3.76 7.72
CA MET A 14 -13.98 3.22 6.37
C MET A 14 -14.68 4.08 5.29
N TYR A 15 -15.84 4.65 5.61
CA TYR A 15 -16.72 5.34 4.67
C TYR A 15 -16.53 6.86 4.67
N TRP A 16 -15.33 7.34 4.38
CA TRP A 16 -15.02 8.78 4.45
C TRP A 16 -15.94 9.64 3.57
N TYR A 17 -16.32 9.13 2.39
CA TYR A 17 -17.10 9.87 1.39
C TYR A 17 -18.14 9.01 0.64
N ASP A 18 -18.33 7.75 1.02
CA ASP A 18 -19.26 6.81 0.36
C ASP A 18 -20.33 6.32 1.35
N LYS A 19 -21.43 5.80 0.84
CA LYS A 19 -22.39 5.00 1.62
C LYS A 19 -22.09 3.52 1.45
N PRO A 20 -22.44 2.64 2.42
CA PRO A 20 -22.32 1.20 2.25
C PRO A 20 -23.00 0.68 0.96
N SER A 21 -24.10 1.30 0.55
CA SER A 21 -24.82 0.98 -0.70
C SER A 21 -24.03 1.28 -1.98
N ASP A 22 -23.00 2.13 -1.91
CA ASP A 22 -22.23 2.57 -3.08
C ASP A 22 -21.08 1.61 -3.39
N SER A 23 -20.80 0.66 -2.50
CA SER A 23 -19.81 -0.39 -2.67
C SER A 23 -20.38 -1.52 -3.54
N GLN A 24 -19.57 -2.04 -4.45
CA GLN A 24 -19.92 -3.09 -5.42
C GLN A 24 -18.91 -4.24 -5.37
N ASP A 25 -18.44 -4.57 -4.16
CA ASP A 25 -17.39 -5.56 -3.91
C ASP A 25 -16.11 -5.28 -4.72
N GLU A 26 -15.72 -3.99 -4.77
CA GLU A 26 -14.51 -3.62 -5.48
C GLU A 26 -13.27 -4.33 -4.87
N PRO A 27 -12.33 -4.85 -5.69
CA PRO A 27 -11.23 -5.68 -5.20
C PRO A 27 -10.36 -5.03 -4.12
N GLU A 28 -10.25 -3.70 -4.14
CA GLU A 28 -9.48 -2.96 -3.15
C GLU A 28 -10.12 -2.91 -1.76
N LEU A 29 -11.41 -3.24 -1.61
CA LEU A 29 -12.06 -3.30 -0.30
C LEU A 29 -11.41 -4.34 0.61
N LYS A 30 -10.82 -5.40 0.02
CA LYS A 30 -10.01 -6.39 0.74
C LYS A 30 -8.95 -5.74 1.63
N PHE A 31 -8.37 -4.61 1.20
CA PHE A 31 -7.39 -3.90 2.00
C PHE A 31 -7.96 -3.44 3.36
N PHE A 32 -9.22 -3.00 3.39
CA PHE A 32 -9.88 -2.61 4.64
C PHE A 32 -10.27 -3.81 5.49
N ASP A 33 -10.59 -4.95 4.88
CA ASP A 33 -10.81 -6.21 5.62
C ASP A 33 -9.52 -6.67 6.34
N ASP A 34 -8.37 -6.37 5.74
CA ASP A 34 -7.07 -6.83 6.21
C ASP A 34 -6.35 -5.84 7.15
N VAL A 35 -6.62 -4.54 7.04
CA VAL A 35 -5.83 -3.51 7.74
C VAL A 35 -6.10 -3.51 9.24
N TYR A 36 -5.03 -3.51 10.03
CA TYR A 36 -5.12 -3.38 11.49
C TYR A 36 -5.28 -1.91 11.93
N THR A 37 -5.82 -1.71 13.12
CA THR A 37 -5.90 -0.37 13.74
C THR A 37 -4.86 -0.15 14.84
N THR A 38 -4.17 -1.21 15.27
CA THR A 38 -3.08 -1.17 16.23
C THR A 38 -1.85 -1.83 15.63
N TRP A 39 -0.67 -1.37 16.06
CA TRP A 39 0.60 -1.71 15.42
C TRP A 39 1.64 -1.99 16.50
N ASP A 40 2.51 -2.96 16.23
CA ASP A 40 3.62 -3.33 17.11
C ASP A 40 4.86 -2.46 16.84
N ASP A 41 5.00 -1.97 15.60
CA ASP A 41 6.07 -1.05 15.19
C ASP A 41 5.54 -0.05 14.14
N THR A 42 6.17 1.13 14.09
CA THR A 42 5.88 2.19 13.13
C THR A 42 7.17 2.87 12.71
N GLN A 43 7.42 2.92 11.41
CA GLN A 43 8.60 3.54 10.82
C GLN A 43 8.16 4.58 9.79
N VAL A 44 8.64 5.82 9.96
CA VAL A 44 8.50 6.87 8.95
C VAL A 44 9.66 6.71 7.98
N LEU A 45 9.37 6.20 6.78
CA LEU A 45 10.40 5.89 5.80
C LEU A 45 10.91 7.16 5.12
N GLN A 46 10.00 8.05 4.72
CA GLN A 46 10.29 9.27 3.99
C GLN A 46 9.21 10.32 4.27
N GLY A 47 9.56 11.60 4.19
CA GLY A 47 8.56 12.65 4.18
C GLY A 47 9.15 14.05 4.12
N LYS A 48 8.33 14.99 3.67
CA LYS A 48 8.60 16.42 3.70
C LYS A 48 7.31 17.16 4.02
N ILE A 49 7.37 18.05 5.01
CA ILE A 49 6.22 18.79 5.52
C ILE A 49 5.54 19.54 4.37
N GLY A 50 4.22 19.37 4.24
CA GLY A 50 3.41 20.00 3.18
C GLY A 50 3.55 19.35 1.80
N GLU A 51 4.37 18.32 1.64
CA GLU A 51 4.68 17.73 0.34
C GLU A 51 4.32 16.25 0.22
N PHE A 52 4.88 15.38 1.05
CA PHE A 52 4.61 13.95 0.97
C PHE A 52 5.02 13.23 2.25
N VAL A 53 4.48 12.03 2.46
CA VAL A 53 4.89 11.16 3.57
C VAL A 53 4.74 9.70 3.17
N THR A 54 5.62 8.86 3.70
CA THR A 54 5.52 7.40 3.61
C THR A 54 5.82 6.75 4.94
N ILE A 55 4.87 5.95 5.40
CA ILE A 55 4.90 5.31 6.71
C ILE A 55 4.71 3.81 6.50
N ALA A 56 5.58 3.02 7.13
CA ALA A 56 5.43 1.58 7.28
C ALA A 56 5.00 1.25 8.72
N ARG A 57 4.07 0.32 8.88
CA ARG A 57 3.61 -0.17 10.19
C ARG A 57 3.59 -1.69 10.20
N ARG A 58 3.96 -2.28 11.33
CA ARG A 58 4.00 -3.74 11.49
C ARG A 58 2.94 -4.22 12.48
N LYS A 59 2.33 -5.36 12.17
CA LYS A 59 1.59 -6.17 13.13
C LYS A 59 2.00 -7.64 12.97
N GLY A 60 2.60 -8.23 13.99
CA GLY A 60 3.19 -9.56 13.91
C GLY A 60 4.28 -9.62 12.82
N GLU A 61 4.06 -10.43 11.79
CA GLU A 61 4.93 -10.58 10.63
C GLU A 61 4.50 -9.74 9.43
N GLU A 62 3.30 -9.15 9.46
CA GLU A 62 2.75 -8.38 8.35
C GLU A 62 3.13 -6.90 8.45
N TRP A 63 3.41 -6.30 7.29
CA TRP A 63 3.67 -4.88 7.19
C TRP A 63 2.64 -4.19 6.29
N PHE A 64 2.27 -2.98 6.67
CA PHE A 64 1.44 -2.10 5.87
C PHE A 64 2.21 -0.83 5.58
N VAL A 65 2.22 -0.39 4.33
CA VAL A 65 2.89 0.84 3.91
C VAL A 65 1.87 1.75 3.24
N GLY A 66 1.83 3.01 3.67
CA GLY A 66 1.04 4.06 3.04
C GLY A 66 1.95 5.16 2.54
N ALA A 67 1.75 5.61 1.30
CA ALA A 67 2.42 6.75 0.70
C ALA A 67 1.39 7.73 0.12
N ILE A 68 1.54 9.02 0.37
CA ILE A 68 0.71 10.09 -0.21
C ILE A 68 1.58 11.25 -0.65
N THR A 69 1.09 12.01 -1.63
CA THR A 69 1.67 13.28 -2.07
C THR A 69 0.65 14.42 -1.89
N ASN A 70 1.12 15.66 -1.99
CA ASN A 70 0.34 16.88 -1.97
C ASN A 70 -0.34 17.12 -3.33
N ASN A 71 -0.63 18.38 -3.67
CA ASN A 71 -1.27 18.77 -4.93
C ASN A 71 -0.39 18.51 -6.18
N ASP A 72 0.87 18.11 -6.01
CA ASP A 72 1.80 17.84 -7.10
C ASP A 72 1.98 16.32 -7.30
N ALA A 73 2.03 15.89 -8.55
CA ALA A 73 2.41 14.52 -8.90
C ALA A 73 3.86 14.26 -8.51
N ARG A 74 4.17 13.02 -8.10
CA ARG A 74 5.48 12.67 -7.55
C ARG A 74 5.92 11.28 -7.94
N GLU A 75 7.17 11.18 -8.39
CA GLU A 75 7.87 9.90 -8.50
C GLU A 75 8.50 9.59 -7.14
N GLN A 76 8.28 8.37 -6.64
CA GLN A 76 8.78 7.98 -5.34
C GLN A 76 9.37 6.57 -5.37
N GLU A 77 10.55 6.43 -4.77
CA GLU A 77 11.22 5.15 -4.57
C GLU A 77 11.14 4.76 -3.09
N ILE A 78 10.46 3.64 -2.80
CA ILE A 78 10.27 3.13 -1.44
C ILE A 78 11.16 1.89 -1.27
N SER A 79 12.21 2.03 -0.47
CA SER A 79 13.06 0.93 -0.04
C SER A 79 12.30 0.03 0.94
N LEU A 80 12.42 -1.28 0.78
CA LEU A 80 11.83 -2.28 1.70
C LEU A 80 12.88 -2.86 2.67
N ASP A 81 13.98 -2.15 2.90
CA ASP A 81 15.09 -2.57 3.77
C ASP A 81 14.71 -2.81 5.24
N PHE A 82 13.58 -2.26 5.69
CA PHE A 82 12.98 -2.53 7.00
C PHE A 82 12.46 -3.97 7.15
N LEU A 83 12.29 -4.70 6.03
CA LEU A 83 11.90 -6.11 6.08
C LEU A 83 13.06 -6.97 6.61
N PRO A 84 12.75 -8.07 7.34
CA PRO A 84 13.78 -9.00 7.77
C PRO A 84 14.56 -9.59 6.59
N GLN A 85 15.89 -9.61 6.73
CA GLN A 85 16.80 -10.15 5.73
C GLN A 85 16.54 -11.64 5.47
N GLY A 86 16.65 -12.08 4.22
CA GLY A 86 16.45 -13.48 3.82
C GLY A 86 15.00 -13.95 3.78
N LYS A 87 14.02 -13.10 4.14
CA LYS A 87 12.59 -13.39 4.00
C LYS A 87 12.04 -12.81 2.69
N SER A 88 11.10 -13.53 2.09
CA SER A 88 10.31 -13.08 0.94
C SER A 88 8.90 -12.69 1.39
N TYR A 89 8.34 -11.68 0.75
CA TYR A 89 7.01 -11.15 1.05
C TYR A 89 6.20 -11.04 -0.24
N ILE A 90 4.89 -11.20 -0.11
CA ILE A 90 3.93 -10.84 -1.14
C ILE A 90 3.48 -9.41 -0.86
N ALA A 91 3.86 -8.51 -1.77
CA ALA A 91 3.37 -7.14 -1.81
C ALA A 91 2.05 -7.10 -2.57
N GLU A 92 0.97 -6.86 -1.85
CA GLU A 92 -0.34 -6.47 -2.39
C GLU A 92 -0.38 -4.95 -2.47
N ILE A 93 -0.34 -4.43 -3.69
CA ILE A 93 -0.11 -3.02 -3.99
C ILE A 93 -1.39 -2.43 -4.59
N TYR A 94 -1.80 -1.29 -4.05
CA TYR A 94 -2.97 -0.53 -4.44
C TYR A 94 -2.53 0.87 -4.87
N THR A 95 -2.64 1.19 -6.16
CA THR A 95 -2.29 2.51 -6.72
C THR A 95 -3.46 3.12 -7.50
N ASP A 96 -3.35 4.41 -7.81
CA ASP A 96 -4.30 5.13 -8.66
C ASP A 96 -4.30 4.56 -10.09
N GLY A 97 -5.35 3.81 -10.44
CA GLY A 97 -5.52 3.24 -11.77
C GLY A 97 -6.06 4.24 -12.80
N ASP A 98 -5.92 3.89 -14.07
CA ASP A 98 -6.48 4.65 -15.20
C ASP A 98 -7.83 4.05 -15.66
N LYS A 99 -8.32 4.46 -16.83
CA LYS A 99 -9.60 3.99 -17.39
C LYS A 99 -9.61 2.49 -17.74
N SER A 100 -8.46 1.82 -17.74
CA SER A 100 -8.36 0.36 -17.93
C SER A 100 -8.93 -0.41 -16.74
N VAL A 101 -8.95 0.20 -15.55
CA VAL A 101 -9.53 -0.42 -14.35
C VAL A 101 -11.04 -0.19 -14.37
N LYS A 102 -11.79 -1.27 -14.61
CA LYS A 102 -13.26 -1.23 -14.78
C LYS A 102 -14.01 -1.32 -13.44
N THR A 103 -13.54 -0.56 -12.44
CA THR A 103 -14.25 -0.35 -11.17
C THR A 103 -14.65 1.12 -11.06
N ARG A 104 -15.62 1.44 -10.19
CA ARG A 104 -16.08 2.82 -9.95
C ARG A 104 -14.93 3.71 -9.46
N THR A 105 -14.14 3.18 -8.54
CA THR A 105 -13.00 3.82 -7.85
C THR A 105 -11.72 3.88 -8.69
N ARG A 106 -11.59 3.01 -9.70
CA ARG A 106 -10.43 2.85 -10.57
C ARG A 106 -9.12 2.57 -9.81
N VAL A 107 -9.16 1.82 -8.72
CA VAL A 107 -7.94 1.41 -8.00
C VAL A 107 -7.27 0.24 -8.71
N ARG A 108 -5.98 0.38 -9.03
CA ARG A 108 -5.17 -0.70 -9.60
C ARG A 108 -4.64 -1.58 -8.48
N CYS A 109 -5.01 -2.85 -8.48
CA CYS A 109 -4.53 -3.85 -7.52
C CYS A 109 -3.51 -4.79 -8.19
N GLN A 110 -2.32 -4.91 -7.64
CA GLN A 110 -1.24 -5.74 -8.16
C GLN A 110 -0.59 -6.56 -7.04
N ARG A 111 -0.06 -7.74 -7.38
CA ARG A 111 0.66 -8.60 -6.43
C ARG A 111 2.04 -8.95 -6.96
N TYR A 112 3.07 -8.77 -6.15
CA TYR A 112 4.45 -9.11 -6.49
C TYR A 112 5.19 -9.76 -5.34
N LEU A 113 6.13 -10.64 -5.65
CA LEU A 113 7.13 -11.11 -4.70
C LEU A 113 8.22 -10.05 -4.55
N VAL A 114 8.52 -9.70 -3.30
CA VAL A 114 9.52 -8.71 -2.90
C VAL A 114 10.29 -9.21 -1.68
N ASN A 115 11.40 -8.55 -1.37
CA ASN A 115 12.26 -8.84 -0.22
C ASN A 115 12.90 -7.53 0.29
N ALA A 116 13.76 -7.63 1.29
CA ALA A 116 14.43 -6.48 1.89
C ALA A 116 15.35 -5.69 0.92
N GLN A 117 15.74 -6.28 -0.22
CA GLN A 117 16.54 -5.61 -1.26
C GLN A 117 15.67 -4.91 -2.32
N SER A 118 14.34 -5.08 -2.24
CA SER A 118 13.42 -4.54 -3.22
C SER A 118 13.20 -3.04 -3.00
N VAL A 119 13.19 -2.29 -4.09
CA VAL A 119 12.86 -0.86 -4.12
C VAL A 119 11.68 -0.66 -5.05
N LEU A 120 10.51 -0.34 -4.48
CA LEU A 120 9.27 -0.13 -5.23
C LEU A 120 9.25 1.29 -5.79
N ARG A 121 8.94 1.42 -7.09
CA ARG A 121 8.92 2.69 -7.83
C ARG A 121 7.49 3.09 -8.14
N PHE A 122 7.02 4.16 -7.53
CA PHE A 122 5.65 4.66 -7.68
C PHE A 122 5.60 5.96 -8.47
N SER A 123 4.63 6.06 -9.37
CA SER A 123 4.27 7.29 -10.06
C SER A 123 2.95 7.83 -9.48
N LEU A 124 3.04 8.54 -8.35
CA LEU A 124 1.88 9.08 -7.64
C LEU A 124 1.29 10.26 -8.41
N ARG A 125 -0.03 10.24 -8.58
CA ARG A 125 -0.79 11.37 -9.13
C ARG A 125 -0.85 12.51 -8.12
N ALA A 126 -1.11 13.72 -8.60
CA ALA A 126 -1.48 14.86 -7.76
C ALA A 126 -2.63 14.48 -6.83
N SER A 127 -2.46 14.77 -5.53
CA SER A 127 -3.36 14.41 -4.44
C SER A 127 -3.67 12.91 -4.32
N GLY A 128 -2.80 12.07 -4.91
CA GLY A 128 -2.92 10.62 -4.93
C GLY A 128 -2.09 9.93 -3.86
N GLY A 129 -2.02 8.60 -3.98
CA GLY A 129 -1.26 7.79 -3.04
C GLY A 129 -1.18 6.32 -3.43
N ALA A 130 -0.44 5.57 -2.62
CA ALA A 130 -0.30 4.14 -2.73
C ALA A 130 -0.45 3.49 -1.36
N ALA A 131 -1.11 2.34 -1.32
CA ALA A 131 -1.16 1.48 -0.15
C ALA A 131 -0.56 0.12 -0.50
N ILE A 132 0.12 -0.49 0.47
CA ILE A 132 0.80 -1.76 0.31
C ILE A 132 0.53 -2.60 1.55
N ARG A 133 0.15 -3.86 1.35
CA ARG A 133 0.21 -4.90 2.37
C ARG A 133 1.34 -5.87 2.00
N LEU A 134 2.18 -6.21 2.96
CA LEU A 134 3.30 -7.12 2.81
C LEU A 134 3.06 -8.30 3.74
N VAL A 135 2.76 -9.45 3.15
CA VAL A 135 2.52 -10.70 3.87
C VAL A 135 3.70 -11.62 3.66
N LEU A 136 4.18 -12.28 4.71
CA LEU A 136 5.27 -13.23 4.62
C LEU A 136 4.92 -14.35 3.63
N ASP A 137 5.81 -14.63 2.67
CA ASP A 137 5.59 -15.71 1.71
C ASP A 137 5.91 -17.05 2.36
N THR A 138 4.88 -17.90 2.50
CA THR A 138 4.99 -19.26 3.03
C THR A 138 5.19 -20.32 1.95
N GLY A 139 5.32 -19.92 0.68
CA GLY A 139 5.63 -20.82 -0.44
C GLY A 139 4.42 -21.43 -1.17
N ASP A 140 3.19 -21.08 -0.77
CA ASP A 140 1.97 -21.62 -1.39
C ASP A 140 1.49 -20.81 -2.62
N ASN A 141 2.14 -19.68 -2.93
CA ASN A 141 1.68 -18.72 -3.93
C ASN A 141 2.36 -18.89 -5.29
N ARG A 142 2.10 -20.02 -5.97
CA ARG A 142 2.75 -20.42 -7.24
C ARG A 142 2.54 -19.46 -8.43
N ASN A 143 1.65 -18.47 -8.32
CA ASN A 143 1.28 -17.57 -9.42
C ASN A 143 1.75 -16.11 -9.24
N VAL A 144 2.44 -15.76 -8.15
CA VAL A 144 2.92 -14.39 -7.92
C VAL A 144 4.28 -14.20 -8.57
N ARG A 145 4.42 -13.16 -9.39
CA ARG A 145 5.66 -12.86 -10.11
C ARG A 145 6.58 -12.00 -9.23
N ASN A 146 7.90 -12.17 -9.38
CA ASN A 146 8.88 -11.27 -8.78
C ASN A 146 8.72 -9.84 -9.30
N TYR A 147 8.85 -8.86 -8.41
CA TYR A 147 8.94 -7.45 -8.80
C TYR A 147 10.24 -7.20 -9.58
N ARG A 148 10.16 -6.52 -10.73
CA ARG A 148 11.26 -6.28 -11.67
C ARG A 148 11.52 -4.79 -11.90
N LYS A 149 11.39 -3.97 -10.84
CA LYS A 149 11.65 -2.52 -10.90
C LYS A 149 10.80 -1.76 -11.92
N GLN A 150 9.68 -2.33 -12.35
CA GLN A 150 8.71 -1.63 -13.18
C GLN A 150 8.04 -0.50 -12.40
N LYS A 151 7.65 0.58 -13.08
CA LYS A 151 6.86 1.65 -12.47
C LYS A 151 5.46 1.14 -12.10
N LEU A 152 5.00 1.54 -10.92
CA LEU A 152 3.71 1.21 -10.31
C LEU A 152 2.79 2.44 -10.23
#